data_AF-A0A1Y2CS03-F1
#
_entry.id   AF-A0A1Y2CS03-F1
#
_cell.length_a   1.000
_cell.length_b   1.000
_cell.length_c   1.000
_cell.angle_alpha   90.00
_cell.angle_beta   90.00
_cell.angle_gamma   90.00
#
_symmetry.space_group_name_H-M   'P 1'
#
loop_
_entity.id
_entity.type
_entity.pdbx_description
1 polymer ?
#
loop_
_entity_poly.entity_id
_entity_poly.type
_entity_poly.pdbx_seq_one_letter_code
_entity_poly.pdbx_strand_id
1 'polypeptide(L)'
;MIARNTFARFSPRRFIATAAANVPSSVLPEVRQKALATSKLRVHRMTDQLNQLRAQTSKITGSPSSPSTSAALSGGKKMSDSFVQAFLPFRSDPSLREEYVNSHGRIRVGKVLEDLDALAACSAYLHCSGSARPLTIVTASVDRIDMLHEVPLNEDISVFAYVTYVGKSSMEVTLQMETVLPDSIAPEEMDPFKYSAQKVSKDKLSGELLLNAKFIMVARDSETQKAASVHQLLLETNEERALFRQGAEHKAQMTLVHNLYKEYMQYLEQPKKATPDNVVWMRDTRNQTINLTFPQDRNLHSKIFGGFLMRRAYELSIVTGMAFSTKSLQFRALDDITFRKPVEIGAILDLHSQVVYTHGADLVVKVVAHVVDPASKRMFLSNEFWFTFTVAQEERVEGEVYNRIMPRSYNDCMMYLEGKRRFEGV
;
A
#
# COMPACT_ATOMS: atom_id res chain seq x y z
N MET A 1 32.16 -25.14 18.42
CA MET A 1 32.18 -26.45 17.74
C MET A 1 30.96 -27.25 18.21
N ILE A 2 29.93 -27.28 17.37
CA ILE A 2 28.87 -28.31 17.20
C ILE A 2 28.21 -28.90 18.46
N ALA A 3 26.93 -28.54 18.67
CA ALA A 3 25.93 -29.45 19.22
C ALA A 3 24.89 -29.76 18.13
N ARG A 4 24.80 -31.04 17.75
CA ARG A 4 23.91 -31.61 16.73
C ARG A 4 22.48 -31.68 17.27
N ASN A 5 21.53 -31.03 16.58
CA ASN A 5 20.10 -31.25 16.79
C ASN A 5 19.59 -32.36 15.87
N THR A 6 18.99 -33.37 16.49
CA THR A 6 18.23 -34.47 15.89
C THR A 6 16.92 -33.97 15.28
N PHE A 7 16.71 -34.26 13.99
CA PHE A 7 15.45 -34.07 13.28
C PHE A 7 14.45 -35.18 13.64
N ALA A 8 13.28 -34.81 14.16
CA ALA A 8 12.10 -35.67 14.23
C ALA A 8 11.09 -35.24 13.15
N ARG A 9 10.57 -36.24 12.44
CA ARG A 9 9.72 -36.19 11.24
C ARG A 9 8.35 -35.58 11.52
N PHE A 10 7.86 -34.73 10.63
CA PHE A 10 6.44 -34.35 10.52
C PHE A 10 5.82 -34.98 9.27
N SER A 11 4.69 -35.68 9.45
CA SER A 11 3.87 -36.24 8.37
C SER A 11 2.99 -35.16 7.72
N PRO A 12 2.79 -35.16 6.39
CA PRO A 12 1.80 -34.29 5.76
C PRO A 12 0.39 -34.91 5.87
N ARG A 13 -0.57 -34.13 6.39
CA ARG A 13 -2.00 -34.44 6.34
C ARG A 13 -2.48 -34.37 4.88
N ARG A 14 -3.11 -35.46 4.43
CA ARG A 14 -3.85 -35.56 3.15
C ARG A 14 -4.93 -34.47 3.09
N PHE A 15 -4.83 -33.56 2.13
CA PHE A 15 -5.97 -32.81 1.63
C PHE A 15 -6.61 -33.62 0.50
N ILE A 16 -7.92 -33.83 0.59
CA ILE A 16 -8.74 -34.50 -0.43
C ILE A 16 -8.78 -33.57 -1.64
N ALA A 17 -8.20 -34.03 -2.75
CA ALA A 17 -8.33 -33.40 -4.05
C ALA A 17 -9.75 -33.64 -4.59
N THR A 18 -10.57 -32.60 -4.67
CA THR A 18 -11.72 -32.58 -5.57
C THR A 18 -11.19 -32.47 -7.00
N ALA A 19 -11.59 -33.43 -7.83
CA ALA A 19 -11.12 -33.63 -9.20
C ALA A 19 -11.22 -32.35 -10.04
N ALA A 20 -10.06 -31.87 -10.50
CA ALA A 20 -9.99 -30.90 -11.59
C ALA A 20 -10.49 -31.58 -12.86
N ALA A 21 -11.48 -30.97 -13.52
CA ALA A 21 -11.88 -31.36 -14.86
C ALA A 21 -10.68 -31.23 -15.80
N ASN A 22 -10.35 -32.32 -16.49
CA ASN A 22 -9.28 -32.40 -17.48
C ASN A 22 -9.46 -31.35 -18.58
N VAL A 23 -8.65 -30.29 -18.58
CA VAL A 23 -8.40 -29.46 -19.76
C VAL A 23 -7.23 -30.12 -20.51
N PRO A 24 -7.36 -30.50 -21.80
CA PRO A 24 -6.29 -31.19 -22.51
C PRO A 24 -5.06 -30.29 -22.68
N SER A 25 -3.94 -30.70 -22.08
CA SER A 25 -2.64 -30.02 -22.21
C SER A 25 -1.89 -30.43 -23.48
N SER A 26 -2.48 -30.20 -24.65
CA SER A 26 -1.78 -30.33 -25.94
C SER A 26 -1.66 -28.96 -26.59
N VAL A 27 -0.68 -28.18 -26.15
CA VAL A 27 -0.36 -26.88 -26.74
C VAL A 27 0.27 -27.11 -28.11
N LEU A 28 -0.43 -26.69 -29.17
CA LEU A 28 0.07 -26.69 -30.54
C LEU A 28 1.36 -25.83 -30.62
N PRO A 29 2.42 -26.29 -31.29
CA PRO A 29 3.69 -25.55 -31.43
C PRO A 29 3.53 -24.12 -31.97
N GLU A 30 2.50 -23.87 -32.79
CA GLU A 30 2.17 -22.56 -33.35
C GLU A 30 1.73 -21.54 -32.30
N VAL A 31 1.02 -21.96 -31.26
CA VAL A 31 0.56 -21.07 -30.17
C VAL A 31 1.74 -20.65 -29.31
N ARG A 32 2.68 -21.59 -29.05
CA ARG A 32 3.93 -21.31 -28.33
C ARG A 32 4.84 -20.33 -29.09
N GLN A 33 4.95 -20.47 -30.41
CA GLN A 33 5.71 -19.52 -31.24
C GLN A 33 5.06 -18.14 -31.30
N LYS A 34 3.72 -18.07 -31.38
CA LYS A 34 2.99 -16.80 -31.30
C LYS A 34 3.15 -16.14 -29.93
N ALA A 35 2.95 -16.85 -28.83
CA ALA A 35 3.10 -16.30 -27.48
C ALA A 35 4.53 -15.79 -27.20
N LEU A 36 5.58 -16.49 -27.65
CA LEU A 36 6.97 -16.07 -27.49
C LEU A 36 7.33 -14.85 -28.36
N ALA A 37 6.69 -14.71 -29.52
CA ALA A 37 6.83 -13.55 -30.40
C ALA A 37 6.06 -12.34 -29.83
N THR A 38 4.85 -12.54 -29.33
CA THR A 38 3.98 -11.50 -28.77
C THR A 38 4.54 -10.93 -27.45
N SER A 39 5.11 -11.76 -26.57
CA SER A 39 5.72 -11.29 -25.33
C SER A 39 6.96 -10.43 -25.55
N LYS A 40 7.81 -10.79 -26.53
CA LYS A 40 9.00 -9.99 -26.92
C LYS A 40 8.59 -8.70 -27.63
N LEU A 41 7.52 -8.75 -28.40
CA LEU A 41 6.97 -7.59 -29.06
C LEU A 41 6.29 -6.61 -28.09
N ARG A 42 5.66 -7.04 -26.99
CA ARG A 42 4.97 -6.14 -26.03
C ARG A 42 5.93 -5.23 -25.26
N VAL A 43 7.01 -5.78 -24.70
CA VAL A 43 8.07 -5.01 -24.02
C VAL A 43 8.75 -4.04 -25.00
N HIS A 44 9.03 -4.49 -26.22
CA HIS A 44 9.63 -3.64 -27.25
C HIS A 44 8.66 -2.54 -27.72
N ARG A 45 7.36 -2.81 -27.86
CA ARG A 45 6.35 -1.85 -28.36
C ARG A 45 5.95 -0.79 -27.33
N MET A 46 5.82 -1.14 -26.05
CA MET A 46 5.68 -0.16 -24.96
C MET A 46 6.91 0.73 -24.88
N THR A 47 8.10 0.14 -25.04
CA THR A 47 9.36 0.88 -25.14
C THR A 47 9.40 1.76 -26.38
N ASP A 48 8.89 1.31 -27.53
CA ASP A 48 8.86 2.08 -28.77
C ASP A 48 7.88 3.25 -28.72
N GLN A 49 6.70 3.10 -28.11
CA GLN A 49 5.77 4.20 -27.87
C GLN A 49 6.26 5.15 -26.77
N LEU A 50 6.86 4.63 -25.68
CA LEU A 50 7.59 5.45 -24.71
C LEU A 50 8.73 6.21 -25.39
N ASN A 51 9.44 5.58 -26.32
CA ASN A 51 10.50 6.20 -27.14
C ASN A 51 9.93 7.22 -28.13
N GLN A 52 8.74 7.00 -28.69
CA GLN A 52 8.03 7.98 -29.52
C GLN A 52 7.58 9.20 -28.69
N LEU A 53 7.01 8.99 -27.49
CA LEU A 53 6.66 10.05 -26.55
C LEU A 53 7.92 10.79 -26.05
N ARG A 54 9.02 10.08 -25.78
CA ARG A 54 10.35 10.67 -25.52
C ARG A 54 10.82 11.52 -26.70
N ALA A 55 10.74 10.99 -27.93
CA ALA A 55 11.16 11.71 -29.14
C ALA A 55 10.29 12.95 -29.44
N GLN A 56 8.99 12.90 -29.16
CA GLN A 56 8.10 14.05 -29.25
C GLN A 56 8.46 15.14 -28.22
N THR A 57 8.85 14.73 -27.01
CA THR A 57 9.31 15.67 -25.96
C THR A 57 10.69 16.27 -26.32
N SER A 58 11.57 15.51 -26.97
CA SER A 58 12.90 15.98 -27.40
C SER A 58 12.89 16.85 -28.66
N LYS A 59 11.87 16.78 -29.53
CA LYS A 59 11.82 17.51 -30.82
C LYS A 59 11.37 18.98 -30.73
N ILE A 60 10.97 19.47 -29.54
CA ILE A 60 10.49 20.86 -29.36
C ILE A 60 11.65 21.87 -29.25
N THR A 61 12.92 21.44 -29.18
CA THR A 61 14.07 22.35 -29.11
C THR A 61 14.49 22.87 -30.50
N GLY A 62 14.01 24.05 -30.87
CA GLY A 62 14.55 24.85 -31.98
C GLY A 62 15.51 25.95 -31.49
N SER A 63 16.82 25.78 -31.78
CA SER A 63 17.96 26.73 -31.65
C SER A 63 18.43 27.15 -30.23
N PRO A 64 19.75 27.30 -30.01
CA PRO A 64 20.32 27.55 -28.69
C PRO A 64 20.39 29.05 -28.40
N SER A 65 19.62 29.52 -27.43
CA SER A 65 19.91 30.76 -26.71
C SER A 65 20.17 30.43 -25.24
N SER A 66 21.34 30.89 -24.78
CA SER A 66 21.89 30.99 -23.40
C SER A 66 21.07 30.48 -22.20
N PRO A 67 21.73 29.89 -21.18
CA PRO A 67 21.06 29.31 -20.02
C PRO A 67 20.51 30.42 -19.12
N SER A 68 19.23 30.76 -19.28
CA SER A 68 18.49 31.54 -18.31
C SER A 68 17.89 30.60 -17.26
N THR A 69 18.33 30.79 -16.03
CA THR A 69 17.77 30.18 -14.84
C THR A 69 16.28 30.54 -14.75
N SER A 70 15.41 29.53 -14.61
CA SER A 70 13.96 29.63 -14.34
C SER A 70 13.01 29.99 -15.49
N ALA A 71 13.14 29.37 -16.67
CA ALA A 71 12.01 29.30 -17.60
C ALA A 71 10.83 28.55 -16.93
N ALA A 72 9.77 29.31 -16.61
CA ALA A 72 8.56 28.80 -15.99
C ALA A 72 7.86 27.78 -16.92
N LEU A 73 7.42 26.65 -16.38
CA LEU A 73 6.54 25.74 -17.10
C LEU A 73 5.25 26.49 -17.44
N SER A 74 4.95 26.62 -18.73
CA SER A 74 3.74 27.31 -19.19
C SER A 74 2.52 26.39 -19.01
N GLY A 75 1.64 26.75 -18.09
CA GLY A 75 0.30 26.16 -17.93
C GLY A 75 0.24 24.97 -16.96
N GLY A 76 -0.82 24.92 -16.16
CA GLY A 76 -1.17 23.72 -15.42
C GLY A 76 -1.81 22.67 -16.34
N LYS A 77 -1.80 21.40 -15.92
CA LYS A 77 -2.39 20.26 -16.63
C LYS A 77 -3.57 19.71 -15.84
N LYS A 78 -4.61 19.23 -16.51
CA LYS A 78 -5.74 18.54 -15.85
C LYS A 78 -5.38 17.10 -15.55
N MET A 79 -6.10 16.44 -14.63
CA MET A 79 -5.91 14.98 -14.44
C MET A 79 -6.23 14.21 -15.73
N SER A 80 -7.24 14.65 -16.49
CA SER A 80 -7.61 14.08 -17.78
C SER A 80 -6.52 14.16 -18.86
N ASP A 81 -5.62 15.14 -18.80
CA ASP A 81 -4.50 15.27 -19.75
C ASP A 81 -3.46 14.15 -19.58
N SER A 82 -3.47 13.48 -18.43
CA SER A 82 -2.59 12.36 -18.10
C SER A 82 -3.30 11.01 -18.16
N PHE A 83 -4.59 10.98 -18.50
CA PHE A 83 -5.39 9.77 -18.50
C PHE A 83 -4.95 8.81 -19.60
N VAL A 84 -4.81 7.55 -19.25
CA VAL A 84 -4.48 6.47 -20.17
C VAL A 84 -5.19 5.19 -19.75
N GLN A 85 -5.76 4.46 -20.71
CA GLN A 85 -6.46 3.21 -20.47
C GLN A 85 -5.95 2.12 -21.43
N ALA A 86 -5.74 0.93 -20.90
CA ALA A 86 -5.35 -0.28 -21.61
C ALA A 86 -6.38 -1.38 -21.35
N PHE A 87 -6.46 -2.34 -22.27
CA PHE A 87 -7.28 -3.52 -22.11
C PHE A 87 -6.44 -4.78 -22.07
N LEU A 88 -6.87 -5.75 -21.26
CA LEU A 88 -6.38 -7.12 -21.26
C LEU A 88 -7.56 -8.03 -21.65
N PRO A 89 -7.80 -8.23 -22.95
CA PRO A 89 -8.91 -9.03 -23.47
C PRO A 89 -8.70 -10.54 -23.24
N PHE A 90 -8.71 -11.02 -22.00
CA PHE A 90 -8.44 -12.44 -21.72
C PHE A 90 -9.54 -13.39 -22.22
N ARG A 91 -10.80 -12.92 -22.31
CA ARG A 91 -11.92 -13.69 -22.85
C ARG A 91 -11.84 -13.77 -24.37
N SER A 92 -11.57 -12.64 -25.02
CA SER A 92 -11.59 -12.51 -26.48
C SER A 92 -10.26 -12.83 -27.16
N ASP A 93 -9.12 -12.76 -26.45
CA ASP A 93 -7.79 -13.15 -26.92
C ASP A 93 -7.17 -14.28 -26.06
N PRO A 94 -7.37 -15.55 -26.45
CA PRO A 94 -6.79 -16.70 -25.77
C PRO A 94 -5.25 -16.72 -25.79
N SER A 95 -4.61 -16.10 -26.79
CA SER A 95 -3.16 -16.09 -26.93
C SER A 95 -2.55 -15.16 -25.89
N LEU A 96 -3.13 -13.97 -25.75
CA LEU A 96 -2.77 -13.04 -24.68
C LEU A 96 -2.99 -13.69 -23.31
N ARG A 97 -4.15 -14.32 -23.09
CA ARG A 97 -4.44 -15.00 -21.82
C ARG A 97 -3.35 -16.01 -21.43
N GLU A 98 -2.83 -16.80 -22.37
CA GLU A 98 -1.77 -17.78 -22.07
C GLU A 98 -0.49 -17.14 -21.51
N GLU A 99 -0.17 -15.90 -21.91
CA GLU A 99 0.97 -15.16 -21.34
C GLU A 99 0.76 -14.78 -19.87
N TYR A 100 -0.49 -14.63 -19.44
CA TYR A 100 -0.90 -14.20 -18.11
C TYR A 100 -1.32 -15.35 -17.19
N VAL A 101 -1.43 -16.59 -17.68
CA VAL A 101 -1.79 -17.77 -16.89
C VAL A 101 -0.56 -18.48 -16.35
N ASN A 102 -0.47 -18.67 -15.04
CA ASN A 102 0.60 -19.45 -14.40
C ASN A 102 0.33 -20.97 -14.50
N SER A 103 1.29 -21.79 -14.05
CA SER A 103 1.17 -23.26 -14.11
C SER A 103 0.00 -23.84 -13.31
N HIS A 104 -0.63 -23.06 -12.44
CA HIS A 104 -1.77 -23.45 -11.62
C HIS A 104 -3.10 -22.87 -12.13
N GLY A 105 -3.12 -22.28 -13.34
CA GLY A 105 -4.34 -21.71 -13.92
C GLY A 105 -4.75 -20.36 -13.33
N ARG A 106 -3.86 -19.68 -12.58
CA ARG A 106 -4.12 -18.35 -11.98
C ARG A 106 -3.34 -17.24 -12.66
N ILE A 107 -3.72 -16.00 -12.40
CA ILE A 107 -3.04 -14.82 -12.92
C ILE A 107 -1.55 -14.79 -12.52
N ARG A 108 -0.67 -14.50 -13.49
CA ARG A 108 0.74 -14.18 -13.25
C ARG A 108 0.83 -12.74 -12.78
N VAL A 109 0.78 -12.55 -11.46
CA VAL A 109 0.87 -11.20 -10.85
C VAL A 109 2.10 -10.44 -11.35
N GLY A 110 3.24 -11.09 -11.56
CA GLY A 110 4.44 -10.43 -12.12
C GLY A 110 4.22 -9.77 -13.49
N LYS A 111 3.37 -10.35 -14.36
CA LYS A 111 2.99 -9.75 -15.65
C LYS A 111 2.10 -8.53 -15.47
N VAL A 112 1.18 -8.59 -14.52
CA VAL A 112 0.34 -7.45 -14.16
C VAL A 112 1.19 -6.30 -13.62
N LEU A 113 2.16 -6.58 -12.74
CA LEU A 113 3.06 -5.55 -12.20
C LEU A 113 3.90 -4.87 -13.29
N GLU A 114 4.38 -5.65 -14.26
CA GLU A 114 5.11 -5.15 -15.44
C GLU A 114 4.25 -4.15 -16.25
N ASP A 115 2.98 -4.49 -16.52
CA ASP A 115 2.07 -3.61 -17.25
C ASP A 115 1.69 -2.35 -16.45
N LEU A 116 1.50 -2.48 -15.12
CA LEU A 116 1.16 -1.35 -14.26
C LEU A 116 2.28 -0.30 -14.25
N ASP A 117 3.54 -0.72 -14.15
CA ASP A 117 4.68 0.21 -14.20
C ASP A 117 4.78 0.92 -15.56
N ALA A 118 4.58 0.18 -16.65
CA ALA A 118 4.58 0.75 -18.00
C ALA A 118 3.43 1.76 -18.20
N LEU A 119 2.22 1.42 -17.76
CA LEU A 119 1.06 2.30 -17.85
C LEU A 119 1.22 3.56 -16.98
N ALA A 120 1.82 3.41 -15.79
CA ALA A 120 2.15 4.53 -14.92
C ALA A 120 3.17 5.48 -15.59
N ALA A 121 4.19 4.93 -16.23
CA ALA A 121 5.15 5.69 -17.02
C ALA A 121 4.47 6.43 -18.17
N CYS A 122 3.59 5.77 -18.94
CA CYS A 122 2.84 6.42 -20.02
C CYS A 122 2.03 7.62 -19.51
N SER A 123 1.27 7.45 -18.43
CA SER A 123 0.50 8.54 -17.81
C SER A 123 1.38 9.72 -17.39
N ALA A 124 2.52 9.43 -16.74
CA ALA A 124 3.46 10.45 -16.30
C ALA A 124 4.16 11.18 -17.47
N TYR A 125 4.46 10.47 -18.57
CA TYR A 125 4.98 11.08 -19.79
C TYR A 125 3.93 11.97 -20.47
N LEU A 126 2.66 11.54 -20.53
CA LEU A 126 1.57 12.36 -21.04
C LEU A 126 1.40 13.64 -20.22
N HIS A 127 1.48 13.56 -18.89
CA HIS A 127 1.44 14.73 -18.01
C HIS A 127 2.61 15.70 -18.26
N CYS A 128 3.79 15.16 -18.53
CA CYS A 128 5.00 15.93 -18.82
C CYS A 128 5.09 16.44 -20.26
N SER A 129 4.16 16.03 -21.14
CA SER A 129 4.12 16.48 -22.54
C SER A 129 4.01 18.02 -22.61
N GLY A 130 4.67 18.61 -23.61
CA GLY A 130 4.73 20.07 -23.77
C GLY A 130 5.72 20.78 -22.85
N SER A 131 6.52 20.04 -22.05
CA SER A 131 7.64 20.62 -21.33
C SER A 131 8.69 21.15 -22.30
N ALA A 132 9.20 22.37 -22.06
CA ALA A 132 10.22 23.00 -22.90
C ALA A 132 11.60 22.29 -22.87
N ARG A 133 11.79 21.30 -21.99
CA ARG A 133 13.03 20.54 -21.81
C ARG A 133 12.76 19.04 -21.94
N PRO A 134 13.74 18.26 -22.44
CA PRO A 134 13.62 16.81 -22.49
C PRO A 134 13.64 16.24 -21.07
N LEU A 135 12.60 15.49 -20.72
CA LEU A 135 12.46 14.85 -19.41
C LEU A 135 12.59 13.33 -19.52
N THR A 136 13.35 12.75 -18.60
CA THR A 136 13.40 11.32 -18.33
C THR A 136 12.54 11.05 -17.10
N ILE A 137 11.48 10.26 -17.28
CA ILE A 137 10.61 9.83 -16.18
C ILE A 137 11.09 8.48 -15.69
N VAL A 138 11.23 8.35 -14.37
CA VAL A 138 11.61 7.10 -13.71
C VAL A 138 10.63 6.77 -12.60
N THR A 139 10.37 5.48 -12.40
CA THR A 139 9.65 4.99 -11.23
C THR A 139 10.54 5.13 -10.00
N ALA A 140 10.12 5.93 -9.04
CA ALA A 140 10.87 6.18 -7.81
C ALA A 140 10.45 5.22 -6.69
N SER A 141 9.14 5.00 -6.55
CA SER A 141 8.58 4.02 -5.62
C SER A 141 7.22 3.53 -6.07
N VAL A 142 6.84 2.36 -5.56
CA VAL A 142 5.47 1.83 -5.63
C VAL A 142 4.97 1.81 -4.19
N ASP A 143 3.89 2.54 -3.88
CA ASP A 143 3.45 2.73 -2.51
C ASP A 143 2.77 1.48 -1.96
N ARG A 144 1.53 1.24 -2.40
CA ARG A 144 0.71 0.09 -2.01
C ARG A 144 -0.09 -0.36 -3.23
N ILE A 145 -0.10 -1.67 -3.46
CA ILE A 145 -0.94 -2.33 -4.47
C ILE A 145 -1.95 -3.18 -3.70
N ASP A 146 -3.21 -2.80 -3.79
CA ASP A 146 -4.32 -3.51 -3.18
C ASP A 146 -4.99 -4.39 -4.23
N MET A 147 -4.82 -5.71 -4.09
CA MET A 147 -5.59 -6.73 -4.81
C MET A 147 -6.91 -6.93 -4.07
N LEU A 148 -7.96 -6.28 -4.54
CA LEU A 148 -9.28 -6.32 -3.89
C LEU A 148 -9.99 -7.64 -4.20
N HIS A 149 -9.85 -8.12 -5.44
CA HIS A 149 -10.40 -9.39 -5.91
C HIS A 149 -9.36 -10.14 -6.75
N GLU A 150 -9.56 -11.45 -6.93
CA GLU A 150 -8.75 -12.24 -7.86
C GLU A 150 -9.03 -11.77 -9.29
N VAL A 151 -7.98 -11.50 -10.08
CA VAL A 151 -8.14 -11.05 -11.46
C VAL A 151 -8.64 -12.23 -12.31
N PRO A 152 -9.87 -12.17 -12.86
CA PRO A 152 -10.43 -13.26 -13.64
C PRO A 152 -9.71 -13.39 -14.99
N LEU A 153 -9.42 -14.64 -15.37
CA LEU A 153 -8.78 -14.98 -16.66
C LEU A 153 -9.80 -15.32 -17.75
N ASN A 154 -11.08 -15.38 -17.41
CA ASN A 154 -12.20 -15.67 -18.29
C ASN A 154 -13.00 -14.42 -18.68
N GLU A 155 -12.56 -13.25 -18.24
CA GLU A 155 -13.21 -11.97 -18.47
C GLU A 155 -12.20 -10.98 -19.04
N ASP A 156 -12.70 -9.99 -19.77
CA ASP A 156 -11.85 -8.93 -20.30
C ASP A 156 -11.66 -7.84 -19.24
N ILE A 157 -10.44 -7.33 -19.12
CA ILE A 157 -10.07 -6.41 -18.05
C ILE A 157 -9.72 -5.05 -18.63
N SER A 158 -10.14 -4.00 -17.94
CA SER A 158 -9.71 -2.64 -18.20
C SER A 158 -8.77 -2.17 -17.10
N VAL A 159 -7.64 -1.56 -17.50
CA VAL A 159 -6.68 -0.95 -16.60
C VAL A 159 -6.52 0.51 -17.01
N PHE A 160 -6.72 1.45 -16.09
CA PHE A 160 -6.52 2.86 -16.37
C PHE A 160 -5.65 3.55 -15.33
N ALA A 161 -4.94 4.58 -15.77
CA ALA A 161 -4.01 5.35 -14.96
C ALA A 161 -4.15 6.85 -15.23
N TYR A 162 -3.92 7.65 -14.19
CA TYR A 162 -3.89 9.12 -14.28
C TYR A 162 -3.14 9.71 -13.08
N VAL A 163 -2.56 10.90 -13.28
CA VAL A 163 -1.83 11.63 -12.23
C VAL A 163 -2.82 12.25 -11.26
N THR A 164 -2.74 11.86 -9.99
CA THR A 164 -3.63 12.33 -8.91
C THR A 164 -3.00 13.38 -8.02
N TYR A 165 -1.67 13.43 -7.95
CA TYR A 165 -0.96 14.44 -7.19
C TYR A 165 0.37 14.79 -7.83
N VAL A 166 0.77 16.06 -7.72
CA VAL A 166 2.03 16.57 -8.26
C VAL A 166 2.77 17.35 -7.19
N GLY A 167 4.04 17.00 -7.01
CA GLY A 167 5.01 17.75 -6.21
C GLY A 167 5.82 18.73 -7.08
N LYS A 168 7.08 18.95 -6.71
CA LYS A 168 8.00 19.74 -7.54
C LYS A 168 8.43 18.97 -8.78
N SER A 169 9.03 17.79 -8.57
CA SER A 169 9.59 16.93 -9.62
C SER A 169 9.05 15.51 -9.59
N SER A 170 7.95 15.29 -8.86
CA SER A 170 7.38 13.99 -8.54
C SER A 170 5.88 14.00 -8.84
N MET A 171 5.35 12.88 -9.31
CA MET A 171 3.95 12.69 -9.65
C MET A 171 3.46 11.40 -9.02
N GLU A 172 2.35 11.44 -8.29
CA GLU A 172 1.60 10.23 -7.89
C GLU A 172 0.66 9.87 -9.04
N VAL A 173 0.82 8.66 -9.57
CA VAL A 173 -0.05 8.07 -10.58
C VAL A 173 -0.91 7.02 -9.91
N THR A 174 -2.23 7.20 -9.97
CA THR A 174 -3.19 6.21 -9.50
C THR A 174 -3.54 5.28 -10.65
N LEU A 175 -3.56 3.97 -10.39
CA LEU A 175 -3.95 2.93 -11.33
C LEU A 175 -5.09 2.10 -10.75
N GLN A 176 -6.07 1.80 -11.58
CA GLN A 176 -7.23 1.02 -11.22
C GLN A 176 -7.53 -0.03 -12.29
N MET A 177 -8.04 -1.17 -11.83
CA MET A 177 -8.42 -2.29 -12.68
C MET A 177 -9.87 -2.67 -12.43
N GLU A 178 -10.65 -2.85 -13.51
CA GLU A 178 -12.06 -3.24 -13.46
C GLU A 178 -12.35 -4.29 -14.54
N THR A 179 -13.32 -5.17 -14.30
CA THR A 179 -13.84 -6.06 -15.35
C THR A 179 -14.66 -5.25 -16.36
N VAL A 180 -14.46 -5.52 -17.65
CA VAL A 180 -15.30 -5.05 -18.76
C VAL A 180 -16.54 -5.93 -18.87
N LEU A 181 -17.71 -5.33 -19.00
CA LEU A 181 -18.94 -6.09 -19.17
C LEU A 181 -18.94 -6.85 -20.50
N PRO A 182 -19.40 -8.12 -20.52
CA PRO A 182 -19.53 -8.92 -21.74
C PRO A 182 -20.10 -8.15 -22.92
N ASP A 183 -19.39 -8.16 -24.05
CA ASP A 183 -19.87 -7.67 -25.34
C ASP A 183 -20.25 -6.17 -25.35
N SER A 184 -19.79 -5.41 -24.34
CA SER A 184 -20.05 -3.96 -24.18
C SER A 184 -19.06 -3.07 -24.94
N ILE A 185 -17.91 -3.63 -25.32
CA ILE A 185 -16.85 -2.97 -26.08
C ILE A 185 -16.52 -3.87 -27.28
N ALA A 186 -16.41 -3.27 -28.47
CA ALA A 186 -16.04 -4.01 -29.67
C ALA A 186 -14.59 -4.53 -29.55
N PRO A 187 -14.28 -5.76 -30.01
CA PRO A 187 -12.92 -6.31 -29.94
C PRO A 187 -11.84 -5.42 -30.58
N GLU A 188 -12.22 -4.65 -31.61
CA GLU A 188 -11.36 -3.69 -32.31
C GLU A 188 -10.95 -2.49 -31.45
N GLU A 189 -11.82 -2.09 -30.51
CA GLU A 189 -11.55 -1.04 -29.53
C GLU A 189 -10.70 -1.55 -28.34
N MET A 190 -10.67 -2.88 -28.13
CA MET A 190 -9.92 -3.55 -27.08
C MET A 190 -8.54 -4.01 -27.54
N ASP A 191 -7.92 -3.28 -28.48
CA ASP A 191 -6.58 -3.57 -28.96
C ASP A 191 -5.59 -3.55 -27.77
N PRO A 192 -5.02 -4.71 -27.37
CA PRO A 192 -4.13 -4.79 -26.21
C PRO A 192 -2.80 -4.07 -26.43
N PHE A 193 -2.57 -3.55 -27.64
CA PHE A 193 -1.37 -2.82 -28.05
C PHE A 193 -1.60 -1.31 -28.17
N LYS A 194 -2.81 -0.81 -27.88
CA LYS A 194 -3.12 0.62 -27.88
C LYS A 194 -3.59 1.08 -26.53
N TYR A 195 -3.39 2.37 -26.30
CA TYR A 195 -3.99 3.08 -25.19
C TYR A 195 -5.11 3.98 -25.67
N SER A 196 -6.17 4.05 -24.89
CA SER A 196 -7.20 5.07 -25.04
C SER A 196 -6.88 6.25 -24.10
N ALA A 197 -6.92 7.46 -24.66
CA ALA A 197 -6.88 8.71 -23.88
C ALA A 197 -8.26 9.09 -23.31
N GLN A 198 -9.31 8.34 -23.64
CA GLN A 198 -10.66 8.56 -23.15
C GLN A 198 -11.09 7.39 -22.28
N LYS A 199 -11.62 7.72 -21.10
CA LYS A 199 -12.18 6.72 -20.19
C LYS A 199 -13.45 6.14 -20.82
N VAL A 200 -13.49 4.82 -20.90
CA VAL A 200 -14.71 4.08 -21.25
C VAL A 200 -15.83 4.46 -20.29
N SER A 201 -17.04 4.62 -20.83
CA SER A 201 -18.22 4.96 -20.04
C SER A 201 -18.52 3.89 -18.98
N LYS A 202 -18.98 4.33 -17.80
CA LYS A 202 -19.18 3.47 -16.62
C LYS A 202 -20.17 2.32 -16.86
N ASP A 203 -21.12 2.49 -17.77
CA ASP A 203 -22.11 1.47 -18.17
C ASP A 203 -21.52 0.27 -18.91
N LYS A 204 -20.25 0.34 -19.33
CA LYS A 204 -19.52 -0.75 -19.97
C LYS A 204 -18.58 -1.50 -19.01
N LEU A 205 -18.46 -1.05 -17.78
CA LEU A 205 -17.61 -1.64 -16.75
C LEU A 205 -18.49 -2.22 -15.63
N SER A 206 -17.97 -3.24 -14.95
CA SER A 206 -18.63 -3.84 -13.78
C SER A 206 -18.81 -2.84 -12.62
N GLY A 207 -17.94 -1.83 -12.54
CA GLY A 207 -17.87 -0.90 -11.41
C GLY A 207 -17.23 -1.50 -10.15
N GLU A 208 -16.83 -2.77 -10.18
CA GLU A 208 -16.11 -3.43 -9.11
C GLU A 208 -14.60 -3.37 -9.38
N LEU A 209 -13.85 -2.73 -8.47
CA LEU A 209 -12.40 -2.60 -8.59
C LEU A 209 -11.73 -3.93 -8.23
N LEU A 210 -10.97 -4.50 -9.16
CA LEU A 210 -10.13 -5.68 -8.93
C LEU A 210 -8.81 -5.30 -8.24
N LEU A 211 -8.25 -4.15 -8.63
CA LEU A 211 -6.94 -3.68 -8.17
C LEU A 211 -6.95 -2.15 -8.06
N ASN A 212 -6.33 -1.64 -7.00
CA ASN A 212 -5.99 -0.22 -6.85
C ASN A 212 -4.50 -0.08 -6.50
N ALA A 213 -3.77 0.76 -7.21
CA ALA A 213 -2.34 0.95 -7.03
C ALA A 213 -1.92 2.41 -7.16
N LYS A 214 -0.84 2.77 -6.47
CA LYS A 214 -0.23 4.09 -6.54
C LYS A 214 1.26 3.99 -6.82
N PHE A 215 1.70 4.69 -7.85
CA PHE A 215 3.09 4.76 -8.30
C PHE A 215 3.60 6.18 -8.15
N ILE A 216 4.81 6.35 -7.62
CA ILE A 216 5.48 7.63 -7.55
C ILE A 216 6.50 7.70 -8.67
N MET A 217 6.24 8.58 -9.62
CA MET A 217 7.08 8.85 -10.77
C MET A 217 7.89 10.13 -10.53
N VAL A 218 9.16 10.15 -10.94
CA VAL A 218 10.03 11.33 -10.79
C VAL A 218 10.53 11.76 -12.15
N ALA A 219 10.42 13.06 -12.41
CA ALA A 219 10.97 13.69 -13.59
C ALA A 219 12.42 14.13 -13.34
N ARG A 220 13.31 13.71 -14.24
CA ARG A 220 14.69 14.14 -14.30
C ARG A 220 14.94 14.83 -15.62
N ASP A 221 15.79 15.83 -15.60
CA ASP A 221 16.30 16.46 -16.80
C ASP A 221 17.17 15.45 -17.56
N SER A 222 16.89 15.23 -18.84
CA SER A 222 17.54 14.14 -19.59
C SER A 222 19.04 14.33 -19.74
N GLU A 223 19.53 15.58 -19.76
CA GLU A 223 20.96 15.88 -19.91
C GLU A 223 21.67 15.86 -18.56
N THR A 224 21.15 16.60 -17.58
CA THR A 224 21.82 16.79 -16.29
C THR A 224 21.51 15.68 -15.28
N GLN A 225 20.50 14.83 -15.55
CA GLN A 225 19.98 13.80 -14.65
C GLN A 225 19.50 14.33 -13.28
N LYS A 226 19.40 15.66 -13.12
CA LYS A 226 18.90 16.32 -11.91
C LYS A 226 17.37 16.35 -11.91
N ALA A 227 16.80 16.47 -10.72
CA ALA A 227 15.35 16.61 -10.55
C ALA A 227 14.82 17.81 -11.36
N ALA A 228 13.83 17.55 -12.22
CA ALA A 228 13.22 18.54 -13.07
C ALA A 228 11.79 18.85 -12.63
N SER A 229 11.40 20.12 -12.69
CA SER A 229 10.03 20.52 -12.32
C SER A 229 9.03 20.02 -13.37
N VAL A 230 7.83 19.65 -12.89
CA VAL A 230 6.69 19.21 -13.72
C VAL A 230 5.51 20.18 -13.63
N HIS A 231 4.60 20.13 -14.61
CA HIS A 231 3.37 20.94 -14.63
C HIS A 231 2.51 20.67 -13.40
N GLN A 232 1.98 21.73 -12.77
CA GLN A 232 1.06 21.60 -11.65
C GLN A 232 -0.33 21.16 -12.14
N LEU A 233 -1.08 20.47 -11.28
CA LEU A 233 -2.44 20.04 -11.60
C LEU A 233 -3.43 21.20 -11.50
N LEU A 234 -4.30 21.34 -12.50
CA LEU A 234 -5.51 22.14 -12.46
C LEU A 234 -6.65 21.27 -11.93
N LEU A 235 -7.22 21.67 -10.80
CA LEU A 235 -8.26 20.91 -10.09
C LEU A 235 -9.63 21.54 -10.37
N GLU A 236 -10.40 20.93 -11.27
CA GLU A 236 -11.69 21.45 -11.73
C GLU A 236 -12.83 20.96 -10.85
N THR A 237 -12.80 19.68 -10.46
CA THR A 237 -13.89 19.06 -9.70
C THR A 237 -13.56 18.88 -8.21
N ASN A 238 -14.60 18.73 -7.38
CA ASN A 238 -14.43 18.41 -5.96
C ASN A 238 -13.77 17.03 -5.75
N GLU A 239 -14.03 16.08 -6.64
CA GLU A 239 -13.40 14.76 -6.63
C GLU A 239 -11.88 14.87 -6.87
N GLU A 240 -11.46 15.63 -7.89
CA GLU A 240 -10.03 15.88 -8.16
C GLU A 240 -9.34 16.60 -6.99
N ARG A 241 -10.01 17.56 -6.36
CA ARG A 241 -9.50 18.22 -5.14
C ARG A 241 -9.35 17.26 -3.96
N ALA A 242 -10.26 16.30 -3.82
CA ALA A 242 -10.15 15.27 -2.80
C ALA A 242 -8.97 14.33 -3.07
N LEU A 243 -8.82 13.85 -4.31
CA LEU A 243 -7.71 13.00 -4.73
C LEU A 243 -6.35 13.70 -4.55
N PHE A 244 -6.26 14.98 -4.89
CA PHE A 244 -5.04 15.76 -4.71
C PHE A 244 -4.65 15.92 -3.23
N ARG A 245 -5.64 16.17 -2.35
CA ARG A 245 -5.41 16.21 -0.89
C ARG A 245 -4.90 14.87 -0.37
N GLN A 246 -5.52 13.77 -0.80
CA GLN A 246 -5.10 12.43 -0.42
C GLN A 246 -3.65 12.14 -0.85
N GLY A 247 -3.26 12.52 -2.08
CA GLY A 247 -1.88 12.34 -2.55
C GLY A 247 -0.87 13.20 -1.77
N ALA A 248 -1.27 14.41 -1.34
CA ALA A 248 -0.43 15.24 -0.47
C ALA A 248 -0.21 14.59 0.91
N GLU A 249 -1.26 14.01 1.49
CA GLU A 249 -1.19 13.27 2.76
C GLU A 249 -0.30 12.03 2.63
N HIS A 250 -0.45 11.25 1.55
CA HIS A 250 0.39 10.09 1.27
C HIS A 250 1.87 10.46 1.18
N LYS A 251 2.19 11.53 0.46
CA LYS A 251 3.57 12.03 0.38
C LYS A 251 4.11 12.47 1.74
N ALA A 252 3.30 13.13 2.56
CA ALA A 252 3.70 13.54 3.90
C ALA A 252 4.00 12.31 4.79
N GLN A 253 3.18 11.27 4.70
CA GLN A 253 3.37 10.01 5.41
C GLN A 253 4.64 9.29 4.95
N MET A 254 4.86 9.17 3.64
CA MET A 254 6.07 8.54 3.09
C MET A 254 7.33 9.30 3.50
N THR A 255 7.28 10.64 3.51
CA THR A 255 8.39 11.47 3.98
C THR A 255 8.69 11.22 5.46
N LEU A 256 7.66 11.09 6.29
CA LEU A 256 7.81 10.75 7.71
C LEU A 256 8.46 9.37 7.90
N VAL A 257 7.98 8.34 7.20
CA VAL A 257 8.56 6.99 7.25
C VAL A 257 10.01 6.99 6.80
N HIS A 258 10.33 7.69 5.71
CA HIS A 258 11.71 7.83 5.23
C HIS A 258 12.62 8.52 6.24
N ASN A 259 12.14 9.56 6.92
CA ASN A 259 12.91 10.25 7.95
C ASN A 259 13.15 9.35 9.17
N LEU A 260 12.15 8.59 9.60
CA LEU A 260 12.29 7.59 10.66
C LEU A 260 13.32 6.52 10.26
N TYR A 261 13.25 6.02 9.03
CA TYR A 261 14.22 5.04 8.53
C TYR A 261 15.65 5.60 8.50
N LYS A 262 15.83 6.84 8.02
CA LYS A 262 17.14 7.52 8.03
C LYS A 262 17.72 7.64 9.43
N GLU A 263 16.91 8.04 10.40
CA GLU A 263 17.32 8.13 11.80
C GLU A 263 17.66 6.76 12.38
N TYR A 264 16.87 5.73 12.09
CA TYR A 264 17.17 4.34 12.45
C TYR A 264 18.53 3.89 11.89
N MET A 265 18.81 4.16 10.62
CA MET A 265 20.08 3.80 9.98
C MET A 265 21.27 4.51 10.62
N GLN A 266 21.11 5.76 11.06
CA GLN A 266 22.17 6.49 11.78
C GLN A 266 22.59 5.77 13.07
N TYR A 267 21.64 5.17 13.80
CA TYR A 267 21.93 4.42 15.02
C TYR A 267 22.64 3.09 14.75
N LEU A 268 22.39 2.45 13.60
CA LEU A 268 23.07 1.20 13.24
C LEU A 268 24.49 1.43 12.73
N GLU A 269 24.69 2.42 11.87
CA GLU A 269 25.95 2.63 11.16
C GLU A 269 27.02 3.32 12.01
N GLN A 270 26.62 4.07 13.05
CA GLN A 270 27.53 4.83 13.90
C GLN A 270 27.47 4.31 15.35
N PRO A 271 28.17 3.21 15.69
CA PRO A 271 28.16 2.66 17.05
C PRO A 271 28.69 3.63 18.13
N LYS A 272 29.37 4.73 17.73
CA LYS A 272 29.80 5.81 18.63
C LYS A 272 28.71 6.84 18.94
N LYS A 273 27.65 6.92 18.12
CA LYS A 273 26.49 7.78 18.33
C LYS A 273 25.42 6.87 18.94
N ALA A 274 25.56 6.60 20.24
CA ALA A 274 24.59 5.80 20.98
C ALA A 274 23.18 6.34 20.70
N THR A 275 22.20 5.44 20.60
CA THR A 275 20.79 5.82 20.62
C THR A 275 20.56 6.76 21.81
N PRO A 276 19.95 7.94 21.60
CA PRO A 276 19.66 8.84 22.71
C PRO A 276 18.90 8.11 23.81
N ASP A 277 19.15 8.45 25.07
CA ASP A 277 18.57 7.75 26.22
C ASP A 277 17.03 7.82 26.24
N ASN A 278 16.44 8.84 25.60
CA ASN A 278 15.01 9.00 25.48
C ASN A 278 14.40 8.26 24.27
N VAL A 279 15.17 7.48 23.50
CA VAL A 279 14.63 6.71 22.36
C VAL A 279 14.45 5.26 22.76
N VAL A 280 13.20 4.79 22.71
CA VAL A 280 12.84 3.40 23.01
C VAL A 280 12.33 2.73 21.75
N TRP A 281 12.75 1.49 21.52
CA TRP A 281 12.32 0.74 20.36
C TRP A 281 10.89 0.23 20.54
N MET A 282 10.08 0.34 19.48
CA MET A 282 8.69 -0.09 19.53
C MET A 282 8.55 -1.55 19.97
N ARG A 283 9.43 -2.43 19.50
CA ARG A 283 9.42 -3.86 19.86
C ARG A 283 9.61 -4.11 21.37
N ASP A 284 10.33 -3.22 22.04
CA ASP A 284 10.74 -3.41 23.44
C ASP A 284 9.64 -2.96 24.41
N THR A 285 8.55 -2.34 23.91
CA THR A 285 7.39 -1.92 24.71
C THR A 285 6.25 -2.95 24.72
N ARG A 286 6.49 -4.18 24.23
CA ARG A 286 5.45 -5.20 24.12
C ARG A 286 5.16 -5.85 25.47
N ASN A 287 3.89 -5.86 25.87
CA ASN A 287 3.42 -6.64 27.01
C ASN A 287 2.26 -7.56 26.59
N GLN A 288 2.01 -8.59 27.41
CA GLN A 288 0.99 -9.58 27.16
C GLN A 288 0.28 -9.97 28.45
N THR A 289 -1.04 -10.15 28.37
CA THR A 289 -1.86 -10.73 29.43
C THR A 289 -2.78 -11.79 28.84
N ILE A 290 -2.84 -12.95 29.50
CA ILE A 290 -3.74 -14.04 29.15
C ILE A 290 -4.78 -14.19 30.25
N ASN A 291 -6.06 -14.17 29.88
CA ASN A 291 -7.17 -14.35 30.81
C ASN A 291 -8.09 -15.48 30.35
N LEU A 292 -8.49 -16.34 31.28
CA LEU A 292 -9.59 -17.28 31.04
C LEU A 292 -10.92 -16.55 31.21
N THR A 293 -11.88 -16.80 30.31
CA THR A 293 -13.20 -16.19 30.39
C THR A 293 -14.14 -17.05 31.21
N PHE A 294 -14.89 -16.43 32.11
CA PHE A 294 -15.75 -17.14 33.06
C PHE A 294 -17.21 -16.68 33.00
N PRO A 295 -18.17 -17.48 33.51
CA PRO A 295 -19.59 -17.15 33.46
C PRO A 295 -19.98 -15.82 34.10
N GLN A 296 -19.25 -15.32 35.12
CA GLN A 296 -19.55 -14.04 35.75
C GLN A 296 -19.37 -12.83 34.82
N ASP A 297 -18.56 -12.97 33.77
CA ASP A 297 -18.26 -11.90 32.82
C ASP A 297 -19.19 -11.94 31.59
N ARG A 298 -20.30 -12.70 31.65
CA ARG A 298 -21.22 -12.89 30.52
C ARG A 298 -22.30 -11.81 30.43
N ASN A 299 -22.77 -11.58 29.21
CA ASN A 299 -23.96 -10.80 28.91
C ASN A 299 -25.23 -11.67 28.95
N LEU A 300 -26.39 -11.04 28.73
CA LEU A 300 -27.70 -11.72 28.68
C LEU A 300 -27.78 -12.85 27.63
N HIS A 301 -26.93 -12.82 26.61
CA HIS A 301 -26.86 -13.83 25.56
C HIS A 301 -25.82 -14.93 25.84
N SER A 302 -25.32 -15.02 27.07
CA SER A 302 -24.29 -16.00 27.49
C SER A 302 -22.98 -15.92 26.70
N LYS A 303 -22.64 -14.73 26.18
CA LYS A 303 -21.33 -14.41 25.59
C LYS A 303 -20.58 -13.48 26.53
N ILE A 304 -19.26 -13.45 26.46
CA ILE A 304 -18.48 -12.53 27.28
C ILE A 304 -18.83 -11.09 26.92
N PHE A 305 -19.08 -10.30 27.96
CA PHE A 305 -19.48 -8.91 27.84
C PHE A 305 -18.33 -8.07 27.26
N GLY A 306 -18.64 -7.21 26.29
CA GLY A 306 -17.65 -6.34 25.66
C GLY A 306 -16.91 -5.46 26.67
N GLY A 307 -17.58 -5.03 27.75
CA GLY A 307 -16.97 -4.27 28.83
C GLY A 307 -15.87 -5.02 29.58
N PHE A 308 -15.93 -6.36 29.65
CA PHE A 308 -14.85 -7.16 30.22
C PHE A 308 -13.58 -7.04 29.37
N LEU A 309 -13.72 -7.17 28.03
CA LEU A 309 -12.61 -7.02 27.10
C LEU A 309 -12.03 -5.60 27.18
N MET A 310 -12.89 -4.57 27.19
CA MET A 310 -12.46 -3.17 27.29
C MET A 310 -11.67 -2.91 28.56
N ARG A 311 -12.15 -3.38 29.72
CA ARG A 311 -11.44 -3.24 31.00
C ARG A 311 -10.07 -3.90 30.96
N ARG A 312 -9.99 -5.16 30.50
CA ARG A 312 -8.72 -5.90 30.42
C ARG A 312 -7.73 -5.27 29.45
N ALA A 313 -8.22 -4.78 28.31
CA ALA A 313 -7.39 -4.07 27.36
C ALA A 313 -6.87 -2.73 27.92
N TYR A 314 -7.71 -1.98 28.65
CA TYR A 314 -7.31 -0.75 29.33
C TYR A 314 -6.27 -0.99 30.42
N GLU A 315 -6.49 -1.99 31.29
CA GLU A 315 -5.54 -2.36 32.36
C GLU A 315 -4.16 -2.72 31.77
N LEU A 316 -4.13 -3.49 30.68
CA LEU A 316 -2.88 -3.82 30.01
C LEU A 316 -2.24 -2.60 29.32
N SER A 317 -3.04 -1.72 28.71
CA SER A 317 -2.52 -0.54 28.00
C SER A 317 -1.91 0.48 28.96
N ILE A 318 -2.55 0.76 30.10
CA ILE A 318 -2.00 1.69 31.10
C ILE A 318 -0.71 1.14 31.73
N VAL A 319 -0.65 -0.17 32.03
CA VAL A 319 0.59 -0.82 32.51
C VAL A 319 1.71 -0.67 31.49
N THR A 320 1.41 -0.84 30.21
CA THR A 320 2.39 -0.70 29.12
C THR A 320 2.86 0.73 28.97
N GLY A 321 1.94 1.69 29.05
CA GLY A 321 2.28 3.11 29.02
C GLY A 321 3.16 3.51 30.21
N MET A 322 2.80 3.09 31.43
CA MET A 322 3.58 3.39 32.64
C MET A 322 4.97 2.75 32.61
N ALA A 323 5.09 1.52 32.11
CA ALA A 323 6.39 0.87 31.93
C ALA A 323 7.27 1.60 30.91
N PHE A 324 6.67 2.19 29.88
CA PHE A 324 7.37 2.96 28.86
C PHE A 324 7.75 4.38 29.32
N SER A 325 6.84 5.10 29.97
CA SER A 325 7.06 6.49 30.40
C SER A 325 7.80 6.58 31.72
N THR A 326 7.80 5.52 32.53
CA THR A 326 8.21 5.53 33.95
C THR A 326 7.46 6.54 34.81
N LYS A 327 6.26 6.96 34.35
CA LYS A 327 5.46 8.05 34.90
C LYS A 327 3.99 7.66 35.03
N SER A 328 3.27 8.34 35.92
CA SER A 328 1.82 8.25 35.99
C SER A 328 1.17 8.80 34.72
N LEU A 329 0.11 8.12 34.28
CA LEU A 329 -0.59 8.43 33.04
C LEU A 329 -2.06 8.76 33.30
N GLN A 330 -2.55 9.79 32.63
CA GLN A 330 -3.95 10.14 32.52
C GLN A 330 -4.51 9.64 31.19
N PHE A 331 -5.65 8.95 31.26
CA PHE A 331 -6.38 8.51 30.08
C PHE A 331 -7.01 9.71 29.37
N ARG A 332 -6.82 9.81 28.05
CA ARG A 332 -7.43 10.88 27.23
C ARG A 332 -8.55 10.37 26.35
N ALA A 333 -8.30 9.31 25.61
CA ALA A 333 -9.25 8.83 24.61
C ALA A 333 -9.07 7.33 24.34
N LEU A 334 -10.18 6.71 23.93
CA LEU A 334 -10.26 5.39 23.36
C LEU A 334 -10.96 5.53 22.02
N ASP A 335 -10.31 5.08 20.95
CA ASP A 335 -10.88 5.16 19.62
C ASP A 335 -12.03 4.15 19.42
N ASP A 336 -12.78 4.31 18.32
CA ASP A 336 -13.89 3.42 17.97
C ASP A 336 -13.50 1.94 17.98
N ILE A 337 -14.32 1.15 18.67
CA ILE A 337 -14.12 -0.30 18.84
C ILE A 337 -15.11 -1.05 17.97
N THR A 338 -14.60 -1.93 17.11
CA THR A 338 -15.43 -2.90 16.37
C THR A 338 -15.25 -4.30 16.93
N PHE A 339 -16.31 -4.89 17.49
CA PHE A 339 -16.34 -6.28 17.94
C PHE A 339 -16.58 -7.21 16.76
N ARG A 340 -15.53 -7.88 16.28
CA ARG A 340 -15.61 -8.72 15.07
C ARG A 340 -16.32 -10.04 15.30
N LYS A 341 -16.14 -10.65 16.48
CA LYS A 341 -16.73 -11.94 16.84
C LYS A 341 -17.12 -11.99 18.32
N PRO A 342 -18.24 -12.64 18.66
CA PRO A 342 -18.59 -12.94 20.04
C PRO A 342 -17.54 -13.85 20.69
N VAL A 343 -17.31 -13.65 21.98
CA VAL A 343 -16.36 -14.46 22.77
C VAL A 343 -17.14 -15.43 23.65
N GLU A 344 -16.81 -16.72 23.54
CA GLU A 344 -17.45 -17.77 24.32
C GLU A 344 -16.91 -17.81 25.76
N ILE A 345 -17.73 -18.32 26.67
CA ILE A 345 -17.32 -18.66 28.03
C ILE A 345 -16.35 -19.84 27.98
N GLY A 346 -15.27 -19.79 28.75
CA GLY A 346 -14.19 -20.78 28.74
C GLY A 346 -13.18 -20.59 27.62
N ALA A 347 -13.35 -19.60 26.75
CA ALA A 347 -12.33 -19.19 25.80
C ALA A 347 -11.14 -18.54 26.50
N ILE A 348 -9.96 -18.61 25.88
CA ILE A 348 -8.76 -17.94 26.35
C ILE A 348 -8.66 -16.59 25.63
N LEU A 349 -8.66 -15.51 26.39
CA LEU A 349 -8.44 -14.15 25.90
C LEU A 349 -6.96 -13.81 26.02
N ASP A 350 -6.29 -13.68 24.87
CA ASP A 350 -4.87 -13.34 24.75
C ASP A 350 -4.70 -11.90 24.25
N LEU A 351 -4.28 -11.00 25.14
CA LEU A 351 -4.15 -9.57 24.89
C LEU A 351 -2.67 -9.20 24.74
N HIS A 352 -2.33 -8.53 23.66
CA HIS A 352 -0.99 -8.01 23.39
C HIS A 352 -1.04 -6.50 23.29
N SER A 353 -0.22 -5.78 24.05
CA SER A 353 -0.12 -4.33 24.01
C SER A 353 1.25 -3.86 23.52
N GLN A 354 1.27 -2.68 22.90
CA GLN A 354 2.50 -2.05 22.43
C GLN A 354 2.30 -0.53 22.34
N VAL A 355 3.30 0.26 22.75
CA VAL A 355 3.31 1.70 22.47
C VAL A 355 3.62 1.89 20.99
N VAL A 356 2.76 2.61 20.26
CA VAL A 356 2.84 2.73 18.80
C VAL A 356 3.18 4.14 18.32
N TYR A 357 2.84 5.17 19.09
CA TYR A 357 3.10 6.56 18.75
C TYR A 357 3.35 7.39 20.01
N THR A 358 4.19 8.42 19.90
CA THR A 358 4.53 9.35 21.00
C THR A 358 4.70 10.76 20.46
N HIS A 359 4.17 11.74 21.16
CA HIS A 359 4.34 13.17 20.85
C HIS A 359 4.38 14.01 22.12
N GLY A 360 5.57 14.51 22.48
CA GLY A 360 5.75 15.21 23.75
C GLY A 360 5.37 14.31 24.93
N ALA A 361 4.46 14.78 25.79
CA ALA A 361 3.96 14.03 26.94
C ALA A 361 2.88 12.99 26.58
N ASP A 362 2.47 12.90 25.32
CA ASP A 362 1.39 12.05 24.85
C ASP A 362 1.91 10.76 24.23
N LEU A 363 1.18 9.67 24.44
CA LEU A 363 1.51 8.36 23.89
C LEU A 363 0.24 7.58 23.53
N VAL A 364 0.32 6.83 22.45
CA VAL A 364 -0.74 5.94 21.96
C VAL A 364 -0.30 4.50 22.15
N VAL A 365 -1.16 3.70 22.78
CA VAL A 365 -0.96 2.28 23.02
C VAL A 365 -2.00 1.48 22.24
N LYS A 366 -1.52 0.57 21.39
CA LYS A 366 -2.37 -0.40 20.70
C LYS A 366 -2.48 -1.66 21.54
N VAL A 367 -3.68 -2.21 21.69
CA VAL A 367 -3.92 -3.53 22.28
C VAL A 367 -4.68 -4.41 21.30
N VAL A 368 -4.13 -5.58 21.00
CA VAL A 368 -4.72 -6.58 20.11
C VAL A 368 -5.27 -7.72 20.95
N ALA A 369 -6.57 -8.00 20.82
CA ALA A 369 -7.23 -9.08 21.52
C ALA A 369 -7.44 -10.29 20.60
N HIS A 370 -6.73 -11.36 20.89
CA HIS A 370 -6.95 -12.67 20.29
C HIS A 370 -7.81 -13.52 21.22
N VAL A 371 -8.71 -14.29 20.62
CA VAL A 371 -9.49 -15.28 21.34
C VAL A 371 -9.08 -16.65 20.83
N VAL A 372 -8.69 -17.51 21.75
CA VAL A 372 -8.30 -18.88 21.50
C VAL A 372 -9.37 -19.80 22.06
N ASP A 373 -9.99 -20.58 21.18
CA ASP A 373 -10.89 -21.65 21.60
C ASP A 373 -10.06 -22.89 22.02
N PRO A 374 -10.13 -23.33 23.30
CA PRO A 374 -9.35 -24.47 23.77
C PRO A 374 -9.70 -25.78 23.05
N ALA A 375 -10.95 -25.96 22.63
CA ALA A 375 -11.41 -27.19 22.01
C ALA A 375 -10.90 -27.33 20.58
N SER A 376 -11.04 -26.28 19.77
CA SER A 376 -10.59 -26.29 18.37
C SER A 376 -9.13 -25.87 18.17
N LYS A 377 -8.49 -25.29 19.19
CA LYS A 377 -7.17 -24.65 19.14
C LYS A 377 -7.05 -23.55 18.08
N ARG A 378 -8.18 -23.00 17.63
CA ARG A 378 -8.21 -21.90 16.66
C ARG A 378 -8.09 -20.58 17.40
N MET A 379 -7.24 -19.71 16.85
CA MET A 379 -7.08 -18.34 17.30
C MET A 379 -7.76 -17.41 16.30
N PHE A 380 -8.51 -16.42 16.79
CA PHE A 380 -9.09 -15.37 15.95
C PHE A 380 -8.89 -14.00 16.58
N LEU A 381 -8.69 -12.99 15.72
CA LEU A 381 -8.67 -11.59 16.12
C LEU A 381 -10.10 -11.16 16.49
N SER A 382 -10.31 -10.79 17.75
CA SER A 382 -11.59 -10.30 18.25
C SER A 382 -11.71 -8.79 18.09
N ASN A 383 -10.72 -8.06 18.61
CA ASN A 383 -10.75 -6.60 18.73
C ASN A 383 -9.35 -6.03 18.64
N GLU A 384 -9.28 -4.77 18.20
CA GLU A 384 -8.12 -3.91 18.38
C GLU A 384 -8.59 -2.68 19.16
N PHE A 385 -7.84 -2.30 20.18
CA PHE A 385 -8.09 -1.13 21.00
C PHE A 385 -6.93 -0.17 20.86
N TRP A 386 -7.24 1.11 20.79
CA TRP A 386 -6.25 2.18 20.67
C TRP A 386 -6.53 3.17 21.78
N PHE A 387 -5.60 3.25 22.72
CA PHE A 387 -5.72 4.10 23.90
C PHE A 387 -4.72 5.24 23.80
N THR A 388 -5.21 6.46 23.95
CA THR A 388 -4.40 7.66 24.04
C THR A 388 -4.26 8.06 25.50
N PHE A 389 -3.01 8.20 25.95
CA PHE A 389 -2.65 8.63 27.28
C PHE A 389 -1.78 9.88 27.22
N THR A 390 -1.70 10.57 28.35
CA THR A 390 -0.78 11.66 28.57
C THR A 390 -0.13 11.52 29.94
N VAL A 391 1.11 11.97 30.09
CA VAL A 391 1.72 12.06 31.43
C VAL A 391 0.87 12.95 32.32
N ALA A 392 0.62 12.50 33.56
CA ALA A 392 -0.16 13.22 34.55
C ALA A 392 0.42 14.61 34.80
N GLN A 393 -0.46 15.62 34.97
CA GLN A 393 -0.05 17.02 35.02
C GLN A 393 0.93 17.29 36.18
N GLU A 394 0.78 16.57 37.29
CA GLU A 394 1.62 16.67 38.48
C GLU A 394 3.06 16.17 38.26
N GLU A 395 3.26 15.29 37.27
CA GLU A 395 4.58 14.72 36.92
C GLU A 395 5.24 15.42 35.74
N ARG A 396 4.59 16.43 35.15
CA ARG A 396 5.16 17.19 34.02
C ARG A 396 6.14 18.23 34.53
N VAL A 397 7.38 18.15 34.05
CA VAL A 397 8.39 19.17 34.30
C VAL A 397 8.58 20.03 33.04
N GLU A 398 8.65 21.34 33.22
CA GLU A 398 8.86 22.28 32.11
C GLU A 398 10.24 22.04 31.46
N GLY A 399 10.26 21.90 30.13
CA GLY A 399 11.49 21.61 29.37
C GLY A 399 11.94 20.15 29.40
N GLU A 400 11.19 19.24 30.01
CA GLU A 400 11.52 17.82 30.05
C GLU A 400 11.44 17.16 28.67
N VAL A 401 12.42 16.31 28.38
CA VAL A 401 12.46 15.48 27.19
C VAL A 401 11.80 14.14 27.48
N TYR A 402 10.64 13.91 26.87
CA TYR A 402 9.91 12.64 27.02
C TYR A 402 10.49 11.54 26.12
N ASN A 403 10.20 10.30 26.52
CA ASN A 403 10.55 9.12 25.75
C ASN A 403 9.83 9.14 24.40
N ARG A 404 10.58 8.86 23.35
CA ARG A 404 10.12 8.79 21.97
C ARG A 404 10.19 7.35 21.48
N ILE A 405 9.08 6.89 20.91
CA ILE A 405 9.00 5.55 20.33
C ILE A 405 9.61 5.53 18.93
N MET A 406 10.38 4.48 18.63
CA MET A 406 11.05 4.31 17.35
C MET A 406 10.69 2.98 16.66
N PRO A 407 10.10 3.01 15.45
CA PRO A 407 9.83 1.81 14.67
C PRO A 407 11.11 1.24 14.06
N ARG A 408 11.17 -0.08 13.85
CA ARG A 408 12.31 -0.77 13.20
C ARG A 408 11.95 -1.46 11.89
N SER A 409 10.72 -1.97 11.79
CA SER A 409 10.23 -2.64 10.59
C SER A 409 9.24 -1.76 9.83
N TYR A 410 9.00 -2.08 8.56
CA TYR A 410 7.93 -1.46 7.78
C TYR A 410 6.57 -1.57 8.49
N ASN A 411 6.27 -2.73 9.09
CA ASN A 411 5.05 -2.94 9.85
C ASN A 411 4.97 -2.00 11.07
N ASP A 412 6.08 -1.78 11.78
CA ASP A 412 6.14 -0.81 12.89
C ASP A 412 5.94 0.63 12.39
N CYS A 413 6.51 0.98 11.23
CA CYS A 413 6.30 2.29 10.62
C CYS A 413 4.82 2.52 10.27
N MET A 414 4.14 1.49 9.74
CA MET A 414 2.70 1.57 9.47
C MET A 414 1.89 1.70 10.76
N MET A 415 2.23 0.97 11.83
CA MET A 415 1.60 1.15 13.14
C MET A 415 1.85 2.55 13.73
N TYR A 416 3.05 3.11 13.53
CA TYR A 416 3.39 4.47 13.95
C TYR A 416 2.55 5.52 13.21
N LEU A 417 2.41 5.38 11.88
CA LEU A 417 1.57 6.26 11.07
C LEU A 417 0.10 6.18 11.51
N GLU A 418 -0.41 4.98 11.73
CA GLU A 418 -1.79 4.78 12.18
C GLU A 418 -2.01 5.37 13.58
N GLY A 419 -1.08 5.14 14.51
CA GLY A 419 -1.12 5.75 15.84
C GLY A 419 -1.07 7.28 15.79
N LYS A 420 -0.28 7.85 14.86
CA LYS A 420 -0.25 9.29 14.62
C LYS A 420 -1.59 9.83 14.11
N ARG A 421 -2.19 9.20 13.09
CA ARG A 421 -3.48 9.62 12.52
C ARG A 421 -4.58 9.66 13.58
N ARG A 422 -4.66 8.57 14.36
CA ARG A 422 -5.59 8.45 15.49
C ARG A 422 -5.39 9.53 16.54
N PHE A 423 -4.14 9.83 16.88
CA PHE A 423 -3.81 10.92 17.80
C PHE A 423 -4.24 12.30 17.27
N GLU A 424 -4.05 12.56 15.97
CA GLU A 424 -4.43 13.82 15.32
C GLU A 424 -5.94 13.93 15.07
N GLY A 425 -6.71 12.85 15.25
CA GLY A 425 -8.15 12.80 15.00
C GLY A 425 -8.52 12.82 13.52
N VAL A 426 -7.64 12.30 12.66
CA VAL A 426 -7.76 12.28 11.19
C VAL A 426 -8.13 10.91 10.65
#